data_AF-A0A2D8M3S9-F1
#
_entry.id   AF-A0A2D8M3S9-F1
#
_cell.length_a   1.000
_cell.length_b   1.000
_cell.length_c   1.000
_cell.angle_alpha   90.00
_cell.angle_beta   90.00
_cell.angle_gamma   90.00
#
_symmetry.space_group_name_H-M   'P 1'
#
loop_
_entity.id
_entity.type
_entity.pdbx_description
1 polymer ?
#
loop_
_entity_poly.entity_id
_entity_poly.type
_entity_poly.pdbx_seq_one_letter_code
_entity_poly.pdbx_strand_id
1 'polypeptide(L)'
;MAAKAGATYVSPFIGRIDDTGHDGMNLIAEIMETWANYPSISTKVLAASIRHPTHVLQCIQLGAHTATMPAKTFRQLMSHPLTDRGLEGFMKDWAEVEKAGNA
;
A
#
# COMPACT_ATOMS: atom_id res chain seq x y z
N MET A 1 -7.86 -12.36 -19.61
CA MET A 1 -7.08 -13.31 -20.44
C MET A 1 -6.05 -14.06 -19.62
N ALA A 2 -5.06 -13.39 -19.01
CA ALA A 2 -4.00 -14.04 -18.22
C ALA A 2 -4.53 -15.00 -17.14
N ALA A 3 -5.57 -14.60 -16.40
CA ALA A 3 -6.22 -15.48 -15.42
C ALA A 3 -6.81 -16.76 -16.06
N LYS A 4 -7.50 -16.63 -17.20
CA LYS A 4 -8.04 -17.77 -17.95
C LYS A 4 -6.95 -18.66 -18.56
N ALA A 5 -5.75 -18.12 -18.79
CA ALA A 5 -4.58 -18.88 -19.22
C ALA A 5 -3.86 -19.59 -18.06
N GLY A 6 -4.38 -19.52 -16.83
CA GLY A 6 -3.82 -20.21 -15.66
C GLY A 6 -2.71 -19.45 -14.94
N ALA A 7 -2.56 -18.15 -15.18
CA ALA A 7 -1.55 -17.35 -14.48
C ALA A 7 -1.81 -17.34 -12.96
N THR A 8 -0.76 -17.53 -12.16
CA THR A 8 -0.85 -17.41 -10.69
C THR A 8 -1.05 -15.96 -10.26
N TYR A 9 -0.42 -15.02 -10.97
CA TYR A 9 -0.50 -13.58 -10.71
C TYR A 9 -0.76 -12.81 -11.99
N VAL A 10 -1.46 -11.68 -11.84
CA VAL A 10 -1.47 -10.60 -12.83
C VAL A 10 -0.93 -9.33 -12.19
N SER A 11 -0.10 -8.61 -12.94
CA SER A 11 0.55 -7.39 -12.47
C SER A 11 0.06 -6.17 -13.24
N PRO A 12 -0.99 -5.47 -12.77
CA PRO A 12 -1.39 -4.18 -13.32
C PRO A 12 -0.38 -3.09 -12.93
N PHE A 13 0.02 -2.26 -13.90
CA PHE A 13 1.03 -1.21 -13.71
C PHE A 13 0.34 0.14 -13.50
N ILE A 14 -0.20 0.38 -12.30
CA ILE A 14 -1.07 1.53 -12.00
C ILE A 14 -0.36 2.87 -12.24
N GLY A 15 0.90 3.02 -11.77
CA GLY A 15 1.65 4.27 -11.97
C GLY A 15 1.93 4.61 -13.42
N ARG A 16 1.97 3.62 -14.32
CA ARG A 16 2.09 3.90 -15.76
C ARG A 16 0.79 4.40 -16.37
N ILE A 17 -0.35 4.02 -15.79
CA ILE A 17 -1.68 4.50 -16.20
C ILE A 17 -1.81 5.96 -15.75
N ASP A 18 -1.38 6.27 -14.53
CA ASP A 18 -1.31 7.64 -14.02
C ASP A 18 -0.45 8.54 -14.90
N ASP A 19 0.70 8.05 -15.37
CA ASP A 19 1.59 8.77 -16.30
C ASP A 19 0.87 9.16 -17.61
N THR A 20 -0.26 8.51 -17.96
CA THR A 20 -1.09 8.82 -19.14
C THR A 20 -2.32 9.70 -18.83
N GLY A 21 -2.46 10.19 -17.60
CA GLY A 21 -3.58 11.06 -17.18
C GLY A 21 -4.86 10.33 -16.77
N HIS A 22 -4.80 9.02 -16.56
CA HIS A 22 -5.92 8.21 -16.05
C HIS A 22 -5.65 7.74 -14.63
N ASP A 23 -6.67 7.53 -13.82
CA ASP A 23 -6.49 6.95 -12.48
C ASP A 23 -6.24 5.44 -12.58
N GLY A 24 -5.01 5.01 -12.28
CA GLY A 24 -4.61 3.61 -12.29
C GLY A 24 -5.31 2.76 -11.24
N MET A 25 -5.90 3.34 -10.19
CA MET A 25 -6.65 2.59 -9.19
C MET A 25 -7.97 2.05 -9.72
N ASN A 26 -8.57 2.70 -10.73
CA ASN A 26 -9.77 2.18 -11.39
C ASN A 26 -9.50 0.80 -11.99
N LEU A 27 -8.31 0.57 -12.56
CA LEU A 27 -7.94 -0.74 -13.06
C LEU A 27 -7.92 -1.80 -11.94
N ILE A 28 -7.42 -1.47 -10.75
CA ILE A 28 -7.46 -2.43 -9.63
C ILE A 28 -8.91 -2.75 -9.25
N ALA A 29 -9.75 -1.72 -9.13
CA ALA A 29 -11.16 -1.88 -8.78
C ALA A 29 -11.89 -2.77 -9.79
N GLU A 30 -11.74 -2.49 -11.08
CA GLU A 30 -12.36 -3.26 -12.17
C GLU A 30 -11.93 -4.72 -12.17
N ILE A 31 -10.63 -5.02 -11.95
CA ILE A 31 -10.20 -6.41 -11.92
C ILE A 31 -10.72 -7.11 -10.64
N MET A 32 -10.72 -6.44 -9.49
CA MET A 32 -11.27 -6.98 -8.23
C MET A 32 -12.77 -7.27 -8.32
N GLU A 33 -13.55 -6.38 -8.90
CA GLU A 33 -14.95 -6.62 -9.24
C GLU A 33 -15.10 -7.79 -10.23
N THR A 34 -14.23 -7.86 -11.23
CA THR A 34 -14.23 -8.98 -12.18
C THR A 34 -13.99 -10.30 -11.46
N TRP A 35 -12.99 -10.42 -10.58
CA TRP A 35 -12.75 -11.65 -9.81
C TRP A 35 -13.96 -12.06 -8.97
N ALA A 36 -14.63 -11.10 -8.34
CA ALA A 36 -15.83 -11.39 -7.53
C ALA A 36 -16.95 -12.04 -8.37
N ASN A 37 -17.05 -11.70 -9.65
CA ASN A 37 -18.02 -12.29 -10.58
C ASN A 37 -17.64 -13.69 -11.10
N TYR A 38 -16.41 -14.16 -10.89
CA TYR A 38 -15.93 -15.47 -11.35
C TYR A 38 -15.25 -16.25 -10.22
N PRO A 39 -16.02 -16.96 -9.37
CA PRO A 39 -15.48 -17.68 -8.20
C PRO A 39 -14.42 -18.74 -8.52
N SER A 40 -14.36 -19.22 -9.77
CA SER A 40 -13.36 -20.18 -10.22
C SER A 40 -11.99 -19.57 -10.53
N ILE A 41 -11.89 -18.24 -10.61
CA ILE A 41 -10.60 -17.59 -10.84
C ILE A 41 -9.85 -17.49 -9.51
N SER A 42 -8.69 -18.17 -9.44
CA SER A 42 -7.77 -18.14 -8.29
C SER A 42 -6.53 -17.27 -8.50
N THR A 43 -6.39 -16.66 -9.68
CA THR A 43 -5.30 -15.73 -10.02
C THR A 43 -5.32 -14.53 -9.08
N LYS A 44 -4.15 -14.17 -8.53
CA LYS A 44 -4.00 -13.07 -7.58
C LYS A 44 -3.59 -11.77 -8.26
N VAL A 45 -3.99 -10.64 -7.69
CA VAL A 45 -3.44 -9.32 -8.03
C VAL A 45 -2.07 -9.14 -7.39
N LEU A 46 -1.09 -8.78 -8.20
CA LEU A 46 0.16 -8.19 -7.74
C LEU A 46 0.21 -6.74 -8.23
N ALA A 47 -0.30 -5.80 -7.43
CA ALA A 47 -0.31 -4.38 -7.76
C ALA A 47 1.12 -3.88 -7.96
N ALA A 48 1.42 -3.38 -9.16
CA ALA A 48 2.78 -3.02 -9.56
C ALA A 48 2.84 -1.58 -10.06
N SER A 49 4.06 -1.06 -10.25
CA SER A 49 4.30 0.36 -10.58
C SER A 49 3.69 1.32 -9.53
N ILE A 50 3.72 0.94 -8.26
CA ILE A 50 3.34 1.80 -7.14
C ILE A 50 4.31 2.97 -7.03
N ARG A 51 3.79 4.20 -6.91
CA ARG A 51 4.59 5.45 -6.90
C ARG A 51 4.65 6.13 -5.53
N HIS A 52 3.59 6.00 -4.72
CA HIS A 52 3.48 6.66 -3.42
C HIS A 52 2.65 5.83 -2.41
N PRO A 53 2.74 6.13 -1.10
CA PRO A 53 1.99 5.43 -0.05
C PRO A 53 0.49 5.31 -0.30
N THR A 54 -0.15 6.32 -0.90
CA THR A 54 -1.59 6.30 -1.17
C THR A 54 -1.99 5.16 -2.13
N HIS A 55 -1.17 4.82 -3.13
CA HIS A 55 -1.44 3.64 -3.97
C HIS A 55 -1.47 2.36 -3.14
N VAL A 56 -0.57 2.22 -2.18
CA VAL A 56 -0.51 1.04 -1.31
C VAL A 56 -1.80 0.94 -0.48
N LEU A 57 -2.20 2.05 0.14
CA LEU A 57 -3.43 2.12 0.92
C LEU A 57 -4.66 1.75 0.08
N GLN A 58 -4.80 2.34 -1.10
CA GLN A 58 -5.94 2.09 -1.98
C GLN A 58 -5.94 0.65 -2.52
N CYS A 59 -4.77 0.09 -2.84
CA CYS A 59 -4.64 -1.32 -3.23
C CYS A 59 -5.14 -2.25 -2.12
N ILE A 60 -4.77 -1.98 -0.86
CA ILE A 60 -5.25 -2.74 0.30
C ILE A 60 -6.77 -2.63 0.43
N GLN A 61 -7.31 -1.41 0.35
CA GLN A 61 -8.75 -1.15 0.46
C GLN A 61 -9.58 -1.84 -0.64
N LEU A 62 -9.04 -1.94 -1.85
CA LEU A 62 -9.68 -2.63 -2.98
C LEU A 62 -9.48 -4.15 -2.95
N GLY A 63 -8.68 -4.69 -2.02
CA GLY A 63 -8.47 -6.13 -1.87
C GLY A 63 -7.40 -6.70 -2.80
N ALA A 64 -6.46 -5.89 -3.29
CA ALA A 64 -5.30 -6.42 -4.02
C ALA A 64 -4.51 -7.39 -3.13
N HIS A 65 -4.20 -8.57 -3.67
CA HIS A 65 -3.64 -9.68 -2.91
C HIS A 65 -2.16 -9.48 -2.54
N THR A 66 -1.42 -8.73 -3.35
CA THR A 66 0.01 -8.48 -3.19
C THR A 66 0.36 -7.13 -3.82
N ALA A 67 1.40 -6.48 -3.33
CA ALA A 67 1.93 -5.24 -3.88
C ALA A 67 3.44 -5.36 -4.09
N THR A 68 3.96 -4.78 -5.18
CA THR A 68 5.40 -4.54 -5.37
C THR A 68 5.64 -3.06 -5.56
N MET A 69 6.66 -2.54 -4.88
CA MET A 69 6.95 -1.10 -4.83
C MET A 69 8.45 -0.84 -4.70
N PRO A 70 8.93 0.34 -5.10
CA PRO A 70 10.30 0.76 -4.84
C PRO A 70 10.61 0.81 -3.34
N ALA A 71 11.85 0.51 -2.96
CA ALA A 71 12.29 0.54 -1.56
C ALA A 71 12.09 1.92 -0.89
N LYS A 72 12.13 3.01 -1.66
CA LYS A 72 11.81 4.36 -1.19
C LYS A 72 10.36 4.43 -0.69
N THR A 73 9.40 3.99 -1.51
CA THR A 73 7.99 3.99 -1.16
C THR A 73 7.71 3.09 0.04
N PHE A 74 8.34 1.92 0.10
CA PHE A 74 8.23 1.03 1.26
C PHE A 74 8.66 1.71 2.57
N ARG A 75 9.80 2.41 2.56
CA ARG A 75 10.26 3.16 3.74
C ARG A 75 9.31 4.28 4.15
N GLN A 76 8.72 4.96 3.18
CA GLN A 76 7.73 6.01 3.45
C GLN A 76 6.48 5.49 4.18
N LEU A 77 6.13 4.21 4.06
CA LEU A 77 4.99 3.62 4.78
C LEU A 77 5.20 3.59 6.29
N MET A 78 6.45 3.62 6.77
CA MET A 78 6.79 3.50 8.18
C MET A 78 7.06 4.86 8.85
N SER A 79 7.03 5.96 8.09
CA SER A 79 7.40 7.29 8.58
C SER A 79 6.18 8.21 8.60
N HIS A 80 5.94 8.87 9.74
CA HIS A 80 4.89 9.87 9.86
C HIS A 80 5.30 11.00 10.83
N PRO A 81 5.19 12.29 10.44
CA PRO A 81 5.67 13.40 11.27
C PRO A 81 5.02 13.47 12.66
N LEU A 82 3.78 13.02 12.81
CA LEU A 82 3.12 13.00 14.13
C LEU A 82 3.61 11.85 15.01
N THR A 83 4.09 10.74 14.42
CA THR A 83 4.71 9.66 15.17
C THR A 83 6.04 10.15 15.76
N ASP A 84 6.85 10.82 14.95
CA ASP A 84 8.13 11.38 15.38
C ASP A 84 7.93 12.41 16.51
N ARG A 85 7.00 13.36 16.32
CA ARG A 85 6.65 14.35 17.37
C ARG A 85 6.11 13.71 18.64
N GLY A 86 5.31 12.64 18.51
CA GLY A 86 4.80 11.91 19.66
C GLY A 86 5.93 11.28 20.47
N LEU A 87 6.87 10.62 19.79
CA LEU A 87 8.06 10.04 20.42
C LEU A 87 8.93 11.11 21.09
N GLU A 88 9.19 12.22 20.42
CA GLU A 88 9.93 13.35 21.00
C GLU A 88 9.28 13.88 22.27
N GLY A 89 7.94 14.03 22.25
CA GLY A 89 7.16 14.43 23.42
C GLY A 89 7.32 13.45 24.59
N PHE A 90 7.11 12.16 24.35
CA PHE A 90 7.25 11.14 25.39
C PHE A 90 8.66 11.09 25.98
N MET A 91 9.71 11.23 25.16
CA MET A 91 11.09 11.25 25.65
C MET A 91 11.37 12.48 26.51
N LYS A 92 10.78 13.63 26.17
CA LYS A 92 10.91 14.85 26.98
C LYS A 92 10.21 14.70 28.32
N ASP A 93 8.96 14.24 28.32
CA ASP A 93 8.18 14.05 29.55
C ASP A 93 8.86 13.03 30.47
N TRP A 94 9.42 11.96 29.91
CA TRP A 94 10.17 10.96 30.67
C TRP A 94 11.44 11.54 31.33
N ALA A 95 12.18 12.37 30.60
CA ALA A 95 13.38 13.02 31.15
C ALA A 95 13.03 13.97 32.32
N GLU A 96 11.84 14.58 32.32
CA GLU A 96 11.36 15.39 33.45
C GLU A 96 11.07 14.52 34.69
N VAL A 97 10.47 13.33 34.51
CA VAL A 97 10.22 12.36 35.59
C VAL A 97 11.54 11.85 36.20
N GLU A 98 12.52 11.48 35.36
CA GLU A 98 13.86 11.05 35.81
C GLU A 98 14.55 12.15 36.62
N LYS A 99 14.53 13.38 36.13
CA LYS A 99 15.15 14.53 36.82
C LYS A 99 14.50 14.83 38.18
N ALA A 100 13.20 14.57 38.31
CA ALA A 100 12.47 14.73 39.57
C ALA A 100 12.76 13.63 40.60
N GLY A 101 13.51 12.58 40.23
CA GLY A 101 13.80 11.44 41.10
C GLY A 101 12.61 10.48 41.29
N ASN A 102 11.64 10.53 40.38
CA ASN A 102 10.40 9.75 40.44
C ASN A 102 10.38 8.57 39.44
N ALA A 103 11.52 8.27 38.83
CA ALA A 103 11.70 7.15 37.89
C ALA A 103 11.96 5.83 38.60
#